data_AF-A0A813XDE8-F1
#
_entry.id   AF-A0A813XDE8-F1
#
_cell.length_a   1.000
_cell.length_b   1.000
_cell.length_c   1.000
_cell.angle_alpha   90.00
_cell.angle_beta   90.00
_cell.angle_gamma   90.00
#
_symmetry.space_group_name_H-M   'P 1'
#
loop_
_entity.id
_entity.type
_entity.pdbx_description
1 polymer ?
#
loop_
_entity_poly.entity_id
_entity_poly.type
_entity_poly.pdbx_seq_one_letter_code
_entity_poly.pdbx_strand_id
1 'polypeptide(L)'
;MGYSRYILTSLTIIRLMHQKLCNDSRFERLKQHSINIPNLMTLFEFLVLPNRNDMIRVYDLRHYFSEFSNKTYPDLLTSIDDVNAFGVYCASQSSEMNESIQKIRAQAERDKQQKIQEVTNAKERYTGLMNSIRGISCSCSYKYGYHQQCHRCTIEEQAMNVKVHIYECPLPSKREQALAVIFELQMPLEIRNYRDTIWQFINRPKPCPPHQMHEWLSIPPHASKLGPFYTGPSNCKVKLVSSTKSVTQNYSYSPFIGSTSIEGFLHENSLTVEILPTKPIRFDDECCILTPQLNHPDYKQLQFTINTTKFLQNHVIAKRSDCPIRMKPSQFIEFGSFRSGHRLQWWNLLAMFEMDSLPISEESVTILILHSIWQYGPQTMNISSSDNSWCSEAHEQLLDDHFIDELITRLDRRLDDCELNWQHELVLAAITIITMRMLTICNSTKQDKLADLALKCRRIGEKWIILISENIQTILSSAFN
;
A
#
# COMPACT_ATOMS: atom_id res chain seq x y z
N MET A 1 -17.76 0.61 5.88
CA MET A 1 -18.03 -0.78 5.43
C MET A 1 -17.44 -1.11 4.05
N GLY A 2 -17.70 -0.31 3.01
CA GLY A 2 -17.19 -0.60 1.65
C GLY A 2 -15.66 -0.73 1.56
N TYR A 3 -14.92 0.11 2.30
CA TYR A 3 -13.45 0.08 2.27
C TYR A 3 -12.85 -1.21 2.88
N SER A 4 -13.41 -1.72 3.98
CA SER A 4 -12.95 -2.99 4.57
C SER A 4 -13.12 -4.16 3.59
N ARG A 5 -14.27 -4.25 2.90
CA ARG A 5 -14.49 -5.27 1.88
C ARG A 5 -13.58 -5.11 0.67
N TYR A 6 -13.28 -3.88 0.26
CA TYR A 6 -12.29 -3.60 -0.78
C TYR A 6 -10.91 -4.16 -0.39
N ILE A 7 -10.45 -3.90 0.84
CA ILE A 7 -9.17 -4.43 1.35
C ILE A 7 -9.18 -5.96 1.33
N LEU A 8 -10.22 -6.60 1.89
CA LEU A 8 -10.33 -8.06 1.94
C LEU A 8 -10.36 -8.69 0.54
N THR A 9 -11.06 -8.07 -0.38
CA THR A 9 -11.16 -8.54 -1.76
C THR A 9 -9.82 -8.47 -2.46
N SER A 10 -9.13 -7.34 -2.34
CA SER A 10 -7.81 -7.13 -2.92
C SER A 10 -6.79 -8.13 -2.37
N LEU A 11 -6.74 -8.29 -1.04
CA LEU A 11 -5.83 -9.24 -0.37
C LEU A 11 -6.14 -10.70 -0.73
N THR A 12 -7.41 -11.04 -0.97
CA THR A 12 -7.77 -12.39 -1.42
C THR A 12 -7.32 -12.65 -2.84
N ILE A 13 -7.45 -11.67 -3.73
CA ILE A 13 -6.92 -11.78 -5.09
C ILE A 13 -5.41 -11.99 -5.04
N ILE A 14 -4.69 -11.20 -4.24
CA ILE A 14 -3.24 -11.34 -4.02
C ILE A 14 -2.91 -12.75 -3.50
N ARG A 15 -3.61 -13.23 -2.46
CA ARG A 15 -3.43 -14.60 -1.93
C ARG A 15 -3.61 -15.65 -3.01
N LEU A 16 -4.71 -15.61 -3.76
CA LEU A 16 -5.03 -16.61 -4.78
C LEU A 16 -4.02 -16.59 -5.93
N MET A 17 -3.57 -15.41 -6.36
CA MET A 17 -2.51 -15.28 -7.35
C MET A 17 -1.20 -15.90 -6.83
N HIS A 18 -0.81 -15.59 -5.60
CA HIS A 18 0.40 -16.15 -5.00
C HIS A 18 0.32 -17.67 -4.88
N GLN A 19 -0.77 -18.22 -4.34
CA GLN A 19 -0.98 -19.67 -4.23
C GLN A 19 -0.88 -20.37 -5.60
N LYS A 20 -1.52 -19.78 -6.62
CA LYS A 20 -1.44 -20.33 -7.99
C LYS A 20 0.00 -20.34 -8.51
N LEU A 21 0.76 -19.26 -8.29
CA LEU A 21 2.16 -19.17 -8.70
C LEU A 21 3.05 -20.15 -7.93
N CYS A 22 2.87 -20.30 -6.61
CA CYS A 22 3.60 -21.27 -5.81
C CYS A 22 3.36 -22.73 -6.24
N ASN A 23 2.20 -23.02 -6.83
CA ASN A 23 1.87 -24.36 -7.34
C ASN A 23 2.43 -24.62 -8.75
N ASP A 24 2.94 -23.59 -9.44
CA ASP A 24 3.64 -23.74 -10.71
C ASP A 24 5.11 -24.10 -10.43
N SER A 25 5.58 -25.21 -11.00
CA SER A 25 6.96 -25.70 -10.81
C SER A 25 8.01 -24.70 -11.28
N ARG A 26 7.68 -23.82 -12.23
CA ARG A 26 8.57 -22.75 -12.71
C ARG A 26 8.86 -21.71 -11.62
N PHE A 27 7.96 -21.54 -10.65
CA PHE A 27 8.00 -20.47 -9.66
C PHE A 27 7.98 -21.00 -8.21
N GLU A 28 8.29 -22.28 -8.01
CA GLU A 28 8.18 -22.94 -6.70
C GLU A 28 8.93 -22.20 -5.58
N ARG A 29 10.08 -21.57 -5.89
CA ARG A 29 10.87 -20.82 -4.92
C ARG A 29 10.07 -19.68 -4.27
N LEU A 30 9.01 -19.16 -4.89
CA LEU A 30 8.11 -18.16 -4.28
C LEU A 30 7.61 -18.55 -2.88
N LYS A 31 7.44 -19.84 -2.59
CA LYS A 31 7.06 -20.33 -1.24
C LYS A 31 8.04 -19.89 -0.14
N GLN A 32 9.27 -19.56 -0.51
CA GLN A 32 10.37 -19.16 0.37
C GLN A 32 10.64 -17.64 0.32
N HIS A 33 9.89 -16.89 -0.49
CA HIS A 33 9.97 -15.43 -0.55
C HIS A 33 8.94 -14.78 0.36
N SER A 34 9.33 -13.68 0.99
CA SER A 34 8.45 -12.90 1.85
C SER A 34 7.40 -12.12 1.04
N ILE A 35 6.29 -11.79 1.69
CA ILE A 35 5.29 -10.85 1.15
C ILE A 35 5.17 -9.68 2.12
N ASN A 36 5.88 -8.60 1.81
CA ASN A 36 5.94 -7.43 2.69
C ASN A 36 4.89 -6.39 2.29
N ILE A 37 3.76 -6.42 2.99
CA ILE A 37 2.75 -5.35 2.95
C ILE A 37 2.83 -4.57 4.26
N PRO A 38 3.23 -3.28 4.23
CA PRO A 38 3.43 -2.48 5.43
C PRO A 38 2.22 -2.47 6.36
N ASN A 39 2.43 -2.71 7.65
CA ASN A 39 1.43 -2.66 8.72
C ASN A 39 0.19 -3.57 8.53
N LEU A 40 0.25 -4.57 7.63
CA LEU A 40 -0.92 -5.39 7.28
C LEU A 40 -1.54 -6.11 8.49
N MET A 41 -0.71 -6.67 9.38
CA MET A 41 -1.19 -7.37 10.57
C MET A 41 -1.98 -6.45 11.50
N THR A 42 -1.51 -5.23 11.69
CA THR A 42 -2.19 -4.22 12.49
C THR A 42 -3.43 -3.70 11.77
N LEU A 43 -3.39 -3.53 10.44
CA LEU A 43 -4.52 -3.08 9.63
C LEU A 43 -5.75 -3.99 9.77
N PHE A 44 -5.55 -5.31 9.90
CA PHE A 44 -6.67 -6.24 10.13
C PHE A 44 -7.48 -5.91 11.39
N GLU A 45 -6.85 -5.36 12.43
CA GLU A 45 -7.51 -4.98 13.69
C GLU A 45 -8.51 -3.82 13.48
N PHE A 46 -8.29 -2.99 12.46
CA PHE A 46 -9.10 -1.80 12.19
C PHE A 46 -10.28 -2.06 11.25
N LEU A 47 -10.37 -3.23 10.64
CA LEU A 47 -11.43 -3.53 9.69
C LEU A 47 -12.80 -3.55 10.36
N VAL A 48 -13.81 -3.00 9.68
CA VAL A 48 -15.19 -2.95 10.14
C VAL A 48 -15.98 -4.05 9.43
N LEU A 49 -16.33 -5.11 10.16
CA LEU A 49 -16.76 -6.40 9.63
C LEU A 49 -18.13 -6.82 10.21
N PRO A 50 -19.25 -6.47 9.57
CA PRO A 50 -20.57 -6.85 10.07
C PRO A 50 -20.86 -8.35 9.95
N ASN A 51 -20.30 -9.00 8.94
CA ASN A 51 -20.67 -10.36 8.54
C ASN A 51 -19.63 -11.40 8.98
N ARG A 52 -20.11 -12.60 9.34
CA ARG A 52 -19.28 -13.75 9.73
C ARG A 52 -18.24 -14.13 8.67
N ASN A 53 -18.65 -14.21 7.40
CA ASN A 53 -17.76 -14.60 6.30
C ASN A 53 -16.58 -13.63 6.16
N ASP A 54 -16.79 -12.33 6.38
CA ASP A 54 -15.71 -11.35 6.29
C ASP A 54 -14.74 -11.48 7.49
N MET A 55 -15.23 -11.86 8.69
CA MET A 55 -14.38 -12.17 9.85
C MET A 55 -13.54 -13.43 9.64
N ILE A 56 -14.14 -14.52 9.13
CA ILE A 56 -13.42 -15.74 8.76
C ILE A 56 -12.35 -15.43 7.71
N ARG A 57 -12.71 -14.61 6.71
CA ARG A 57 -11.79 -14.17 5.67
C ARG A 57 -10.61 -13.38 6.22
N VAL A 58 -10.80 -12.52 7.21
CA VAL A 58 -9.69 -11.86 7.92
C VAL A 58 -8.79 -12.87 8.58
N TYR A 59 -9.35 -13.83 9.31
CA TYR A 59 -8.58 -14.88 9.96
C TYR A 59 -7.70 -15.65 8.96
N ASP A 60 -8.29 -16.13 7.85
CA ASP A 60 -7.56 -16.87 6.83
C ASP A 60 -6.46 -16.03 6.16
N LEU A 61 -6.75 -14.75 5.85
CA LEU A 61 -5.78 -13.85 5.23
C LEU A 61 -4.66 -13.51 6.21
N ARG A 62 -4.98 -13.22 7.48
CA ARG A 62 -4.00 -12.94 8.52
C ARG A 62 -3.05 -14.13 8.69
N HIS A 63 -3.59 -15.35 8.81
CA HIS A 63 -2.79 -16.57 8.89
C HIS A 63 -1.88 -16.72 7.67
N TYR A 64 -2.46 -16.62 6.47
CA TYR A 64 -1.69 -16.72 5.23
C TYR A 64 -0.54 -15.72 5.17
N PHE A 65 -0.81 -14.42 5.29
CA PHE A 65 0.25 -13.40 5.17
C PHE A 65 1.24 -13.42 6.35
N SER A 66 0.85 -13.88 7.54
CA SER A 66 1.78 -14.08 8.65
C SER A 66 2.82 -15.15 8.34
N GLU A 67 2.43 -16.22 7.64
CA GLU A 67 3.34 -17.28 7.20
C GLU A 67 4.41 -16.71 6.25
N PHE A 68 4.04 -15.72 5.44
CA PHE A 68 4.90 -15.07 4.46
C PHE A 68 5.62 -13.80 4.97
N SER A 69 5.41 -13.38 6.22
CA SER A 69 6.02 -12.16 6.74
C SER A 69 7.52 -12.31 7.04
N ASN A 70 7.95 -13.51 7.44
CA ASN A 70 9.33 -13.78 7.89
C ASN A 70 9.99 -14.92 7.09
N LYS A 71 9.67 -15.04 5.80
CA LYS A 71 10.33 -16.02 4.92
C LYS A 71 11.78 -15.61 4.66
N THR A 72 12.61 -16.58 4.32
CA THR A 72 14.07 -16.44 4.19
C THR A 72 14.50 -15.45 3.12
N TYR A 73 13.77 -15.38 2.00
CA TYR A 73 14.15 -14.57 0.85
C TYR A 73 13.34 -13.26 0.74
N PRO A 74 13.92 -12.21 0.14
CA PRO A 74 13.27 -10.91 0.00
C PRO A 74 11.99 -11.00 -0.85
N ASP A 75 11.10 -10.02 -0.70
CA ASP A 75 9.88 -9.94 -1.50
C ASP A 75 10.17 -9.55 -2.97
N LEU A 76 9.13 -9.50 -3.81
CA LEU A 76 9.26 -9.19 -5.24
C LEU A 76 9.44 -7.70 -5.58
N LEU A 77 9.31 -6.82 -4.60
CA LEU A 77 9.34 -5.37 -4.72
C LEU A 77 10.61 -4.74 -4.13
N THR A 78 11.30 -5.42 -3.22
CA THR A 78 12.50 -4.91 -2.54
C THR A 78 13.74 -5.71 -2.92
N SER A 79 14.90 -5.05 -2.88
CA SER A 79 16.21 -5.69 -3.08
C SER A 79 16.30 -6.57 -4.34
N ILE A 80 15.79 -6.07 -5.47
CA ILE A 80 15.63 -6.88 -6.70
C ILE A 80 16.97 -7.35 -7.32
N ASP A 81 18.08 -6.76 -6.91
CA ASP A 81 19.44 -7.11 -7.34
C ASP A 81 20.23 -7.94 -6.31
N ASP A 82 19.60 -8.39 -5.22
CA ASP A 82 20.21 -9.30 -4.25
C ASP A 82 20.39 -10.70 -4.83
N VAL A 83 21.43 -11.42 -4.39
CA VAL A 83 21.71 -12.80 -4.83
C VAL A 83 20.54 -13.77 -4.54
N ASN A 84 19.76 -13.48 -3.49
CA ASN A 84 18.58 -14.24 -3.10
C ASN A 84 17.27 -13.66 -3.63
N ALA A 85 17.31 -12.58 -4.42
CA ALA A 85 16.11 -12.05 -5.06
C ALA A 85 15.50 -13.08 -6.02
N PHE A 86 14.18 -13.11 -6.08
CA PHE A 86 13.45 -14.08 -6.92
C PHE A 86 13.88 -13.98 -8.38
N GLY A 87 13.97 -12.75 -8.89
CA GLY A 87 14.34 -12.49 -10.28
C GLY A 87 15.77 -12.93 -10.62
N VAL A 88 16.73 -12.64 -9.74
CA VAL A 88 18.13 -13.07 -9.90
C VAL A 88 18.24 -14.59 -9.93
N TYR A 89 17.55 -15.28 -9.01
CA TYR A 89 17.52 -16.74 -9.03
C TYR A 89 16.90 -17.28 -10.31
N CYS A 90 15.70 -16.83 -10.69
CA CYS A 90 15.01 -17.33 -11.88
C CYS A 90 15.84 -17.09 -13.15
N ALA A 91 16.41 -15.90 -13.32
CA ALA A 91 17.30 -15.61 -14.45
C ALA A 91 18.55 -16.49 -14.45
N SER A 92 19.12 -16.81 -13.28
CA SER A 92 20.29 -17.69 -13.19
C SER A 92 20.01 -19.11 -13.69
N GLN A 93 18.76 -19.58 -13.56
CA GLN A 93 18.33 -20.92 -13.97
C GLN A 93 17.78 -20.97 -15.41
N SER A 94 17.45 -19.83 -16.01
CA SER A 94 16.87 -19.77 -17.36
C SER A 94 17.96 -19.76 -18.44
N SER A 95 17.96 -20.74 -19.33
CA SER A 95 18.86 -20.77 -20.50
C SER A 95 18.60 -19.58 -21.43
N GLU A 96 17.35 -19.25 -21.68
CA GLU A 96 16.92 -18.17 -22.59
C GLU A 96 17.39 -16.78 -22.11
N MET A 97 17.26 -16.50 -20.81
CA MET A 97 17.74 -15.25 -20.21
C MET A 97 19.28 -15.19 -20.22
N ASN A 98 19.95 -16.32 -19.94
CA ASN A 98 21.41 -16.40 -20.01
C ASN A 98 21.93 -16.20 -21.44
N GLU A 99 21.28 -16.76 -22.45
CA GLU A 99 21.58 -16.51 -23.87
C GLU A 99 21.41 -15.04 -24.23
N SER A 100 20.34 -14.41 -23.73
CA SER A 100 20.09 -12.98 -23.95
C SER A 100 21.20 -12.13 -23.34
N ILE A 101 21.64 -12.42 -22.10
CA ILE A 101 22.81 -11.76 -21.48
C ILE A 101 24.06 -11.95 -22.33
N GLN A 102 24.33 -13.18 -22.82
CA GLN A 102 25.50 -13.45 -23.64
C GLN A 102 25.47 -12.66 -24.95
N LYS A 103 24.31 -12.59 -25.63
CA LYS A 103 24.12 -11.78 -26.84
C LYS A 103 24.38 -10.30 -26.57
N ILE A 104 23.85 -9.76 -25.47
CA ILE A 104 24.07 -8.36 -25.07
C ILE A 104 25.56 -8.11 -24.80
N ARG A 105 26.22 -8.99 -24.04
CA ARG A 105 27.65 -8.86 -23.72
C ARG A 105 28.54 -8.97 -24.95
N ALA A 106 28.24 -9.88 -25.87
CA ALA A 106 28.96 -10.00 -27.13
C ALA A 106 28.80 -8.75 -28.02
N GLN A 107 27.61 -8.16 -28.04
CA GLN A 107 27.40 -6.88 -28.74
C GLN A 107 28.11 -5.73 -28.04
N ALA A 108 28.06 -5.67 -26.71
CA ALA A 108 28.75 -4.66 -25.91
C ALA A 108 30.27 -4.70 -26.12
N GLU A 109 30.86 -5.89 -26.26
CA GLU A 109 32.29 -6.02 -26.56
C GLU A 109 32.61 -5.53 -27.97
N ARG A 110 31.78 -5.86 -28.99
CA ARG A 110 31.94 -5.30 -30.34
C ARG A 110 31.84 -3.78 -30.35
N ASP A 111 30.85 -3.23 -29.65
CA ASP A 111 30.64 -1.78 -29.55
C ASP A 111 31.84 -1.10 -28.84
N LYS A 112 32.40 -1.75 -27.82
CA LYS A 112 33.60 -1.29 -27.11
C LYS A 112 34.82 -1.25 -28.04
N GLN A 113 35.06 -2.31 -28.81
CA GLN A 113 36.16 -2.35 -29.80
C GLN A 113 35.98 -1.29 -30.90
N GLN A 114 34.76 -1.10 -31.38
CA GLN A 114 34.45 -0.03 -32.34
C GLN A 114 34.71 1.35 -31.74
N LYS A 115 34.34 1.58 -30.47
CA LYS A 115 34.62 2.84 -29.78
C LYS A 115 36.12 3.07 -29.59
N ILE A 116 36.90 2.03 -29.27
CA ILE A 116 38.36 2.13 -29.17
C ILE A 116 38.97 2.59 -30.50
N GLN A 117 38.50 2.04 -31.63
CA GLN A 117 38.96 2.47 -32.94
C GLN A 117 38.54 3.91 -33.26
N GLU A 118 37.31 4.29 -32.95
CA GLU A 118 36.80 5.67 -33.12
C GLU A 118 37.65 6.69 -32.34
N VAL A 119 37.95 6.40 -31.07
CA VAL A 119 38.77 7.27 -30.20
C VAL A 119 40.22 7.32 -30.71
N THR A 120 40.80 6.19 -31.13
CA THR A 120 42.15 6.14 -31.70
C THR A 120 42.25 7.02 -32.95
N ASN A 121 41.33 6.86 -33.91
CA ASN A 121 41.30 7.66 -35.13
C ASN A 121 41.12 9.16 -34.82
N ALA A 122 40.27 9.50 -33.85
CA ALA A 122 40.06 10.88 -33.43
C ALA A 122 41.31 11.49 -32.78
N LYS A 123 42.03 10.73 -31.95
CA LYS A 123 43.32 11.14 -31.36
C LYS A 123 44.40 11.35 -32.41
N GLU A 124 44.50 10.46 -33.39
CA GLU A 124 45.44 10.61 -34.51
C GLU A 124 45.13 11.87 -35.32
N ARG A 125 43.84 12.12 -35.63
CA ARG A 125 43.39 13.34 -36.31
C ARG A 125 43.74 14.60 -35.50
N TYR A 126 43.44 14.60 -34.20
CA TYR A 126 43.78 15.73 -33.32
C TYR A 126 45.29 15.99 -33.30
N THR A 127 46.09 14.93 -33.14
CA THR A 127 47.56 15.02 -33.09
C THR A 127 48.13 15.49 -34.43
N GLY A 128 47.58 15.01 -35.55
CA GLY A 128 47.94 15.46 -36.89
C GLY A 128 47.67 16.95 -37.12
N LEU A 129 46.49 17.42 -36.72
CA LEU A 129 46.14 18.86 -36.78
C LEU A 129 47.09 19.70 -35.92
N MET A 130 47.33 19.29 -34.66
CA MET A 130 48.24 20.00 -33.75
C MET A 130 49.70 19.99 -34.24
N ASN A 131 50.14 18.92 -34.89
CA ASN A 131 51.47 18.86 -35.50
C ASN A 131 51.59 19.76 -36.74
N SER A 132 50.52 19.91 -37.54
CA SER A 132 50.54 20.74 -38.76
C SER A 132 50.71 22.24 -38.50
N ILE A 133 50.32 22.70 -37.30
CA ILE A 133 50.48 24.09 -36.85
C ILE A 133 51.72 24.31 -35.99
N ARG A 134 52.51 23.26 -35.73
CA ARG A 134 53.68 23.32 -34.87
C ARG A 134 54.75 24.19 -35.55
N GLY A 135 55.00 25.38 -34.98
CA GLY A 135 55.95 26.36 -35.52
C GLY A 135 55.33 27.45 -36.41
N ILE A 136 54.02 27.43 -36.66
CA ILE A 136 53.31 28.53 -37.32
C ILE A 136 52.95 29.60 -36.25
N SER A 137 53.27 30.87 -36.46
CA SER A 137 52.83 31.96 -35.57
C SER A 137 51.40 32.41 -35.90
N CYS A 138 50.61 32.81 -34.90
CA CYS A 138 49.30 33.42 -35.15
C CYS A 138 49.51 34.83 -35.72
N SER A 139 48.94 35.07 -36.90
CA SER A 139 48.92 36.38 -37.59
C SER A 139 47.58 37.11 -37.40
N CYS A 140 46.87 36.77 -36.32
CA CYS A 140 45.52 37.24 -36.06
C CYS A 140 45.53 38.76 -35.81
N SER A 141 44.58 39.49 -36.41
CA SER A 141 44.42 40.94 -36.20
C SER A 141 43.00 41.27 -35.76
N TYR A 142 42.88 42.24 -34.85
CA TYR A 142 41.60 42.81 -34.42
C TYR A 142 41.33 44.08 -35.23
N LYS A 143 40.33 44.05 -36.12
CA LYS A 143 39.85 45.24 -36.84
C LYS A 143 38.36 45.40 -36.62
N TYR A 144 37.93 46.58 -36.17
CA TYR A 144 36.53 46.97 -35.98
C TYR A 144 35.69 46.00 -35.12
N GLY A 145 36.28 45.42 -34.07
CA GLY A 145 35.58 44.49 -33.18
C GLY A 145 35.42 43.06 -33.72
N TYR A 146 35.93 42.75 -34.92
CA TYR A 146 35.93 41.41 -35.49
C TYR A 146 37.32 40.79 -35.49
N HIS A 147 37.43 39.57 -34.97
CA HIS A 147 38.65 38.75 -35.00
C HIS A 147 38.76 38.04 -36.35
N GLN A 148 39.70 38.45 -37.20
CA GLN A 148 40.02 37.68 -38.41
C GLN A 148 40.87 36.46 -38.01
N GLN A 149 40.23 35.29 -37.98
CA GLN A 149 40.91 34.02 -37.69
C GLN A 149 42.00 33.77 -38.73
N CYS A 150 43.24 33.60 -38.27
CA CYS A 150 44.33 33.17 -39.13
C CYS A 150 44.27 31.65 -39.38
N HIS A 151 45.02 31.18 -40.37
CA HIS A 151 45.09 29.75 -40.72
C HIS A 151 45.38 28.83 -39.52
N ARG A 152 46.29 29.27 -38.62
CA ARG A 152 46.57 28.53 -37.38
C ARG A 152 45.36 28.43 -36.47
N CYS A 153 44.65 29.54 -36.22
CA CYS A 153 43.45 29.52 -35.36
C CYS A 153 42.33 28.66 -35.96
N THR A 154 42.19 28.65 -37.29
CA THR A 154 41.22 27.77 -37.96
C THR A 154 41.55 26.30 -37.73
N ILE A 155 42.82 25.89 -37.83
CA ILE A 155 43.23 24.50 -37.59
C ILE A 155 43.14 24.15 -36.09
N GLU A 156 43.50 25.07 -35.19
CA GLU A 156 43.31 24.89 -33.73
C GLU A 156 41.83 24.68 -33.40
N GLU A 157 40.93 25.48 -33.99
CA GLU A 157 39.49 25.32 -33.83
C GLU A 157 39.00 23.98 -34.39
N GLN A 158 39.51 23.54 -35.55
CA GLN A 158 39.21 22.22 -36.09
C GLN A 158 39.67 21.09 -35.17
N ALA A 159 40.85 21.21 -34.55
CA ALA A 159 41.36 20.24 -33.58
C ALA A 159 40.48 20.22 -32.31
N MET A 160 40.12 21.39 -31.78
CA MET A 160 39.24 21.53 -30.61
C MET A 160 37.81 21.02 -30.88
N ASN A 161 37.37 21.03 -32.15
CA ASN A 161 36.07 20.51 -32.56
C ASN A 161 36.05 19.00 -32.84
N VAL A 162 37.19 18.30 -32.74
CA VAL A 162 37.20 16.83 -32.76
C VAL A 162 36.57 16.31 -31.46
N LYS A 163 35.32 15.85 -31.55
CA LYS A 163 34.55 15.33 -30.42
C LYS A 163 34.17 13.88 -30.63
N VAL A 164 34.30 13.09 -29.58
CA VAL A 164 33.87 11.70 -29.52
C VAL A 164 32.97 11.53 -28.31
N HIS A 165 31.79 10.96 -28.51
CA HIS A 165 30.90 10.63 -27.40
C HIS A 165 31.43 9.41 -26.66
N ILE A 166 31.28 9.43 -25.34
CA ILE A 166 31.61 8.30 -24.49
C ILE A 166 30.73 7.08 -24.82
N TYR A 167 31.25 5.91 -24.52
CA TYR A 167 30.52 4.65 -24.52
C TYR A 167 30.14 4.29 -23.08
N GLU A 168 28.91 3.85 -22.87
CA GLU A 168 28.46 3.28 -21.60
C GLU A 168 27.94 1.86 -21.84
N CYS A 169 28.42 0.90 -21.04
CA CYS A 169 27.99 -0.48 -21.15
C CYS A 169 26.49 -0.62 -20.83
N PRO A 170 25.70 -1.33 -21.66
CA PRO A 170 24.26 -1.40 -21.46
C PRO A 170 23.86 -2.19 -20.21
N LEU A 171 24.65 -3.18 -19.78
CA LEU A 171 24.41 -3.99 -18.58
C LEU A 171 25.41 -3.65 -17.46
N PRO A 172 25.00 -3.77 -16.19
CA PRO A 172 25.91 -3.76 -15.05
C PRO A 172 27.00 -4.82 -15.13
N SER A 173 28.17 -4.47 -14.60
CA SER A 173 29.32 -5.37 -14.50
C SER A 173 29.14 -6.44 -13.41
N LYS A 174 28.40 -6.13 -12.34
CA LYS A 174 28.01 -7.11 -11.32
C LYS A 174 27.02 -8.13 -11.89
N ARG A 175 27.27 -9.41 -11.60
CA ARG A 175 26.50 -10.53 -12.16
C ARG A 175 25.03 -10.49 -11.73
N GLU A 176 24.78 -10.26 -10.45
CA GLU A 176 23.45 -10.27 -9.83
C GLU A 176 22.59 -9.14 -10.41
N GLN A 177 23.17 -7.94 -10.55
CA GLN A 177 22.54 -6.80 -11.19
C GLN A 177 22.21 -7.05 -12.66
N ALA A 178 23.12 -7.66 -13.43
CA ALA A 178 22.84 -8.04 -14.81
C ALA A 178 21.70 -9.08 -14.93
N LEU A 179 21.65 -10.03 -13.99
CA LEU A 179 20.57 -11.03 -13.91
C LEU A 179 19.22 -10.39 -13.52
N ALA A 180 19.23 -9.44 -12.58
CA ALA A 180 18.05 -8.68 -12.22
C ALA A 180 17.52 -7.88 -13.41
N VAL A 181 18.40 -7.17 -14.13
CA VAL A 181 18.00 -6.41 -15.33
C VAL A 181 17.39 -7.32 -16.39
N ILE A 182 18.01 -8.46 -16.72
CA ILE A 182 17.42 -9.35 -17.74
C ILE A 182 16.09 -9.94 -17.28
N PHE A 183 15.97 -10.27 -15.99
CA PHE A 183 14.71 -10.76 -15.44
C PHE A 183 13.61 -9.70 -15.59
N GLU A 184 13.90 -8.43 -15.30
CA GLU A 184 12.91 -7.35 -15.47
C GLU A 184 12.46 -7.17 -16.92
N LEU A 185 13.39 -7.33 -17.88
CA LEU A 185 13.10 -7.24 -19.30
C LEU A 185 12.25 -8.42 -19.80
N GLN A 186 12.53 -9.62 -19.28
CA GLN A 186 11.96 -10.89 -19.76
C GLN A 186 11.02 -11.57 -18.75
N MET A 187 10.53 -10.84 -17.75
CA MET A 187 9.73 -11.38 -16.65
C MET A 187 8.49 -12.12 -17.18
N PRO A 188 8.24 -13.36 -16.73
CA PRO A 188 7.00 -14.08 -17.03
C PRO A 188 5.76 -13.24 -16.67
N LEU A 189 4.76 -13.26 -17.54
CA LEU A 189 3.58 -12.39 -17.43
C LEU A 189 2.82 -12.63 -16.12
N GLU A 190 2.78 -13.85 -15.63
CA GLU A 190 2.08 -14.24 -14.40
C GLU A 190 2.74 -13.62 -13.16
N ILE A 191 4.07 -13.62 -13.11
CA ILE A 191 4.85 -12.95 -12.04
C ILE A 191 4.66 -11.43 -12.15
N ARG A 192 4.69 -10.89 -13.36
CA ARG A 192 4.50 -9.45 -13.60
C ARG A 192 3.13 -8.98 -13.10
N ASN A 193 2.06 -9.71 -13.46
CA ASN A 193 0.70 -9.39 -13.02
C ASN A 193 0.56 -9.45 -11.49
N TYR A 194 1.16 -10.46 -10.86
CA TYR A 194 1.16 -10.58 -9.40
C TYR A 194 1.89 -9.43 -8.73
N ARG A 195 3.10 -9.10 -9.21
CA ARG A 195 3.90 -7.99 -8.70
C ARG A 195 3.19 -6.65 -8.86
N ASP A 196 2.62 -6.40 -10.04
CA ASP A 196 1.84 -5.17 -10.31
C ASP A 196 0.61 -5.07 -9.40
N THR A 197 -0.04 -6.19 -9.07
CA THR A 197 -1.20 -6.21 -8.16
C THR A 197 -0.81 -5.86 -6.74
N ILE A 198 0.28 -6.43 -6.21
CA ILE A 198 0.80 -6.08 -4.87
C ILE A 198 1.24 -4.62 -4.85
N TRP A 199 1.99 -4.19 -5.86
CA TRP A 199 2.46 -2.81 -5.93
C TRP A 199 1.30 -1.81 -5.97
N GLN A 200 0.26 -2.08 -6.78
CA GLN A 200 -0.94 -1.23 -6.83
C GLN A 200 -1.68 -1.20 -5.48
N PHE A 201 -1.81 -2.34 -4.82
CA PHE A 201 -2.38 -2.38 -3.48
C PHE A 201 -1.59 -1.47 -2.55
N ILE A 202 -0.27 -1.64 -2.44
CA ILE A 202 0.58 -0.84 -1.55
C ILE A 202 0.50 0.66 -1.87
N ASN A 203 0.54 1.06 -3.14
CA ASN A 203 0.68 2.45 -3.57
C ASN A 203 -0.64 3.23 -3.79
N ARG A 204 -1.76 2.76 -3.24
CA ARG A 204 -3.06 3.44 -3.33
C ARG A 204 -3.07 4.79 -2.58
N PRO A 205 -3.71 5.86 -3.07
CA PRO A 205 -4.34 6.03 -4.39
C PRO A 205 -3.40 6.63 -5.46
N LYS A 206 -2.27 7.24 -5.07
CA LYS A 206 -1.31 7.85 -6.01
C LYS A 206 0.14 7.53 -5.63
N PRO A 207 0.90 6.86 -6.51
CA PRO A 207 2.34 6.75 -6.38
C PRO A 207 2.97 8.12 -6.67
N CYS A 208 3.66 8.69 -5.70
CA CYS A 208 4.53 9.84 -5.93
C CYS A 208 5.95 9.44 -5.59
N PRO A 209 6.84 9.23 -6.59
CA PRO A 209 8.23 8.99 -6.30
C PRO A 209 8.79 10.23 -5.55
N PRO A 210 9.57 10.03 -4.48
CA PRO A 210 10.10 11.15 -3.68
C PRO A 210 11.12 12.00 -4.45
N HIS A 211 11.72 11.44 -5.52
CA HIS A 211 12.75 12.07 -6.34
C HIS A 211 12.57 11.69 -7.81
N GLN A 212 13.24 12.41 -8.71
CA GLN A 212 13.26 12.08 -10.14
C GLN A 212 13.91 10.71 -10.36
N MET A 213 13.15 9.80 -10.97
CA MET A 213 13.62 8.46 -11.35
C MET A 213 13.71 8.37 -12.87
N HIS A 214 14.71 7.65 -13.36
CA HIS A 214 14.96 7.49 -14.79
C HIS A 214 14.60 6.07 -15.22
N GLU A 215 13.61 5.91 -16.09
CA GLU A 215 13.24 4.58 -16.62
C GLU A 215 14.31 4.06 -17.58
N TRP A 216 14.85 2.86 -17.34
CA TRP A 216 15.98 2.32 -18.10
C TRP A 216 15.73 2.28 -19.61
N LEU A 217 14.52 1.87 -20.02
CA LEU A 217 14.13 1.78 -21.43
C LEU A 217 13.75 3.13 -22.07
N SER A 218 13.87 4.23 -21.33
CA SER A 218 13.67 5.60 -21.84
C SER A 218 14.99 6.38 -21.97
N ILE A 219 16.13 5.78 -21.59
CA ILE A 219 17.44 6.44 -21.55
C ILE A 219 18.32 5.89 -22.68
N PRO A 220 18.74 6.69 -23.68
CA PRO A 220 19.80 6.29 -24.59
C PRO A 220 21.15 6.18 -23.85
N PRO A 221 22.03 5.20 -24.17
CA PRO A 221 21.86 4.17 -25.19
C PRO A 221 21.07 2.93 -24.72
N HIS A 222 20.79 2.80 -23.42
CA HIS A 222 20.13 1.63 -22.81
C HIS A 222 18.81 1.26 -23.49
N ALA A 223 17.95 2.24 -23.80
CA ALA A 223 16.70 2.04 -24.53
C ALA A 223 16.91 1.27 -25.84
N SER A 224 17.91 1.68 -26.64
CA SER A 224 18.20 1.05 -27.93
C SER A 224 18.88 -0.31 -27.81
N LYS A 225 19.73 -0.49 -26.78
CA LYS A 225 20.55 -1.71 -26.59
C LYS A 225 19.78 -2.82 -25.87
N LEU A 226 18.90 -2.46 -24.94
CA LEU A 226 18.12 -3.39 -24.12
C LEU A 226 16.68 -3.56 -24.60
N GLY A 227 16.11 -2.56 -25.27
CA GLY A 227 14.74 -2.59 -25.78
C GLY A 227 14.38 -3.83 -26.61
N PRO A 228 15.25 -4.34 -27.51
CA PRO A 228 14.97 -5.56 -28.27
C PRO A 228 14.78 -6.83 -27.43
N PHE A 229 15.21 -6.82 -26.16
CA PHE A 229 15.07 -7.95 -25.24
C PHE A 229 13.85 -7.85 -24.33
N TYR A 230 13.10 -6.74 -24.39
CA TYR A 230 11.91 -6.54 -23.59
C TYR A 230 10.73 -7.35 -24.15
N THR A 231 10.13 -8.22 -23.32
CA THR A 231 8.99 -9.07 -23.71
C THR A 231 7.69 -8.71 -22.98
N GLY A 232 7.71 -7.68 -22.12
CA GLY A 232 6.56 -7.27 -21.34
C GLY A 232 5.54 -6.40 -22.11
N PRO A 233 4.35 -6.17 -21.52
CA PRO A 233 3.37 -5.25 -22.07
C PRO A 233 3.75 -3.78 -21.78
N SER A 234 3.39 -2.87 -22.68
CA SER A 234 3.71 -1.43 -22.56
C SER A 234 3.07 -0.73 -21.36
N ASN A 235 1.98 -1.28 -20.79
CA ASN A 235 1.18 -0.67 -19.74
C ASN A 235 1.45 -1.23 -18.32
N CYS A 236 2.63 -1.81 -18.08
CA CYS A 236 3.02 -2.30 -16.75
C CYS A 236 3.08 -1.18 -15.69
N LYS A 237 2.76 -1.52 -14.43
CA LYS A 237 2.80 -0.57 -13.31
C LYS A 237 4.18 -0.48 -12.68
N VAL A 238 4.87 -1.61 -12.55
CA VAL A 238 6.23 -1.65 -12.03
C VAL A 238 7.23 -1.70 -13.17
N LYS A 239 8.12 -0.71 -13.21
CA LYS A 239 9.18 -0.57 -14.21
C LYS A 239 10.57 -0.59 -13.55
N LEU A 240 11.57 -1.03 -14.32
CA LEU A 240 12.98 -0.89 -13.99
C LEU A 240 13.40 0.58 -14.14
N VAL A 241 13.89 1.17 -13.06
CA VAL A 241 14.27 2.58 -12.96
C VAL A 241 15.66 2.71 -12.33
N SER A 242 16.20 3.92 -12.42
CA SER A 242 17.45 4.30 -11.77
C SER A 242 17.35 5.65 -11.08
N SER A 243 17.92 5.74 -9.89
CA SER A 243 18.11 6.98 -9.13
C SER A 243 19.29 7.81 -9.66
N THR A 244 20.26 7.18 -10.32
CA THR A 244 21.38 7.83 -10.99
C THR A 244 21.05 8.14 -12.45
N LYS A 245 21.76 9.13 -13.01
CA LYS A 245 21.70 9.45 -14.45
C LYS A 245 22.75 8.65 -15.19
N SER A 246 22.43 8.24 -16.42
CA SER A 246 23.45 7.72 -17.35
C SER A 246 24.53 8.77 -17.56
N VAL A 247 25.80 8.34 -17.55
CA VAL A 247 26.94 9.25 -17.81
C VAL A 247 26.80 9.87 -19.21
N THR A 248 26.19 9.17 -20.17
CA THR A 248 25.97 9.69 -21.53
C THR A 248 25.04 10.90 -21.59
N GLN A 249 24.19 11.11 -20.58
CA GLN A 249 23.30 12.27 -20.49
C GLN A 249 23.92 13.48 -19.79
N ASN A 250 25.12 13.33 -19.21
CA ASN A 250 25.78 14.42 -18.53
C ASN A 250 26.54 15.28 -19.54
N TYR A 251 25.89 16.34 -20.04
CA TYR A 251 26.47 17.26 -21.05
C TYR A 251 27.83 17.86 -20.63
N SER A 252 28.09 17.99 -19.33
CA SER A 252 29.36 18.47 -18.79
C SER A 252 30.51 17.45 -18.95
N TYR A 253 30.19 16.20 -19.27
CA TYR A 253 31.13 15.09 -19.41
C TYR A 253 31.40 14.79 -20.90
N SER A 254 32.02 15.75 -21.59
CA SER A 254 32.59 15.54 -22.93
C SER A 254 34.11 15.52 -22.80
N PRO A 255 34.74 14.33 -22.69
CA PRO A 255 36.17 14.25 -22.45
C PRO A 255 36.96 14.88 -23.59
N PHE A 256 38.01 15.64 -23.24
CA PHE A 256 38.83 16.30 -24.23
C PHE A 256 39.77 15.29 -24.90
N ILE A 257 39.67 15.17 -26.23
CA ILE A 257 40.40 14.16 -27.00
C ILE A 257 41.92 14.24 -26.84
N GLY A 258 42.46 15.45 -26.64
CA GLY A 258 43.89 15.70 -26.56
C GLY A 258 44.55 15.20 -25.26
N SER A 259 43.80 15.11 -24.15
CA SER A 259 44.36 14.75 -22.84
C SER A 259 43.76 13.47 -22.23
N THR A 260 42.52 13.13 -22.56
CA THR A 260 41.85 11.94 -22.00
C THR A 260 42.41 10.66 -22.63
N SER A 261 42.71 9.63 -21.82
CA SER A 261 43.14 8.30 -22.35
C SER A 261 41.98 7.59 -23.06
N ILE A 262 42.25 6.48 -23.76
CA ILE A 262 41.19 5.73 -24.46
C ILE A 262 40.17 5.19 -23.45
N GLU A 263 40.64 4.72 -22.30
CA GLU A 263 39.81 4.19 -21.21
C GLU A 263 38.85 5.24 -20.65
N GLY A 264 39.21 6.52 -20.69
CA GLY A 264 38.34 7.62 -20.24
C GLY A 264 37.12 7.87 -21.14
N PHE A 265 37.01 7.18 -22.28
CA PHE A 265 35.80 7.18 -23.13
C PHE A 265 34.95 5.91 -22.95
N LEU A 266 35.40 4.95 -22.14
CA LEU A 266 34.74 3.66 -21.94
C LEU A 266 34.25 3.57 -20.49
N HIS A 267 32.94 3.66 -20.31
CA HIS A 267 32.31 3.61 -18.99
C HIS A 267 31.52 2.31 -18.80
N GLU A 268 31.63 1.78 -17.59
CA GLU A 268 30.68 0.77 -17.10
C GLU A 268 29.30 1.40 -16.90
N ASN A 269 28.28 0.55 -16.81
CA ASN A 269 26.92 0.99 -16.53
C ASN A 269 26.86 1.78 -15.21
N SER A 270 26.29 2.98 -15.27
CA SER A 270 26.16 3.92 -14.15
C SER A 270 24.76 3.94 -13.53
N LEU A 271 23.82 3.20 -14.09
CA LEU A 271 22.44 3.11 -13.62
C LEU A 271 22.34 2.15 -12.44
N THR A 272 21.70 2.59 -11.37
CA THR A 272 21.22 1.71 -10.31
C THR A 272 20.08 0.80 -10.79
N VAL A 273 20.04 -0.43 -10.26
CA VAL A 273 19.02 -1.44 -10.57
C VAL A 273 17.91 -1.37 -9.52
N GLU A 274 16.89 -0.57 -9.79
CA GLU A 274 15.79 -0.33 -8.86
C GLU A 274 14.44 -0.50 -9.57
N ILE A 275 13.37 -0.68 -8.79
CA ILE A 275 12.00 -0.52 -9.30
C ILE A 275 11.40 0.78 -8.77
N LEU A 276 10.33 1.25 -9.41
CA LEU A 276 9.62 2.46 -8.97
C LEU A 276 9.29 2.37 -7.47
N PRO A 277 9.76 3.35 -6.64
CA PRO A 277 9.64 3.26 -5.20
C PRO A 277 8.21 3.04 -4.74
N THR A 278 8.04 2.17 -3.75
CA THR A 278 6.75 2.02 -3.06
C THR A 278 6.57 3.17 -2.07
N LYS A 279 5.54 3.98 -2.27
CA LYS A 279 5.06 4.94 -1.27
C LYS A 279 3.74 4.40 -0.71
N PRO A 280 3.78 3.57 0.35
CA PRO A 280 2.56 3.05 0.95
C PRO A 280 1.66 4.20 1.43
N ILE A 281 0.35 3.98 1.42
CA ILE A 281 -0.57 4.82 2.19
C ILE A 281 -0.07 4.89 3.64
N ARG A 282 -0.06 6.08 4.24
CA ARG A 282 0.33 6.19 5.66
C ARG A 282 -0.69 5.39 6.47
N PHE A 283 -0.18 4.61 7.41
CA PHE A 283 -1.02 3.77 8.25
C PHE A 283 -2.13 4.57 8.95
N ASP A 284 -1.80 5.76 9.47
CA ASP A 284 -2.77 6.66 10.11
C ASP A 284 -3.88 7.11 9.16
N ASP A 285 -3.54 7.43 7.91
CA ASP A 285 -4.51 7.87 6.90
C ASP A 285 -5.48 6.71 6.57
N GLU A 286 -4.96 5.49 6.50
CA GLU A 286 -5.75 4.30 6.24
C GLU A 286 -6.67 3.94 7.42
N CYS A 287 -6.16 4.01 8.65
CA CYS A 287 -6.95 3.85 9.86
C CYS A 287 -8.06 4.91 9.96
N CYS A 288 -7.76 6.16 9.57
CA CYS A 288 -8.75 7.24 9.50
C CYS A 288 -9.92 6.92 8.56
N ILE A 289 -9.67 6.33 7.38
CA ILE A 289 -10.73 5.90 6.45
C ILE A 289 -11.62 4.80 7.06
N LEU A 290 -11.04 3.93 7.89
CA LEU A 290 -11.73 2.83 8.56
C LEU A 290 -12.46 3.26 9.84
N THR A 291 -12.21 4.46 10.33
CA THR A 291 -12.70 4.95 11.63
C THR A 291 -13.72 6.08 11.43
N PRO A 292 -14.92 5.99 12.02
CA PRO A 292 -15.90 7.06 11.91
C PRO A 292 -15.41 8.33 12.60
N GLN A 293 -15.77 9.48 12.03
CA GLN A 293 -15.39 10.80 12.55
C GLN A 293 -16.56 11.41 13.33
N LEU A 294 -16.30 11.82 14.56
CA LEU A 294 -17.24 12.50 15.44
C LEU A 294 -17.35 13.96 15.02
N ASN A 295 -18.44 14.29 14.33
CA ASN A 295 -18.68 15.64 13.82
C ASN A 295 -19.34 16.55 14.87
N HIS A 296 -20.01 15.96 15.87
CA HIS A 296 -20.72 16.72 16.89
C HIS A 296 -19.73 17.47 17.81
N PRO A 297 -19.88 18.78 18.03
CA PRO A 297 -18.92 19.58 18.81
C PRO A 297 -18.67 19.03 20.22
N ASP A 298 -19.72 18.49 20.87
CA ASP A 298 -19.60 17.99 22.23
C ASP A 298 -18.85 16.65 22.33
N TYR A 299 -18.65 15.94 21.21
CA TYR A 299 -17.94 14.65 21.18
C TYR A 299 -16.61 14.70 20.42
N LYS A 300 -16.37 15.75 19.63
CA LYS A 300 -15.19 15.87 18.76
C LYS A 300 -13.86 15.67 19.49
N GLN A 301 -13.74 16.17 20.71
CA GLN A 301 -12.55 16.02 21.55
C GLN A 301 -12.31 14.58 22.05
N LEU A 302 -13.34 13.73 22.00
CA LEU A 302 -13.28 12.31 22.33
C LEU A 302 -12.95 11.44 21.11
N GLN A 303 -12.64 12.00 19.94
CA GLN A 303 -12.30 11.22 18.74
C GLN A 303 -11.22 10.16 18.99
N PHE A 304 -10.27 10.44 19.90
CA PHE A 304 -9.21 9.49 20.24
C PHE A 304 -9.74 8.16 20.80
N THR A 305 -10.93 8.14 21.42
CA THR A 305 -11.56 6.94 22.00
C THR A 305 -12.20 6.06 20.94
N ILE A 306 -12.52 6.64 19.78
CA ILE A 306 -12.97 5.90 18.58
C ILE A 306 -11.75 5.39 17.80
N ASN A 307 -10.68 6.16 17.72
CA ASN A 307 -9.50 5.82 16.92
C ASN A 307 -8.74 4.57 17.40
N THR A 308 -8.81 4.24 18.69
CA THR A 308 -8.06 3.11 19.25
C THR A 308 -8.72 2.62 20.53
N THR A 309 -8.50 1.36 20.87
CA THR A 309 -8.87 0.78 22.17
C THR A 309 -7.69 0.75 23.15
N LYS A 310 -6.50 1.16 22.71
CA LYS A 310 -5.23 1.09 23.46
C LYS A 310 -5.06 2.29 24.39
N PHE A 311 -5.98 2.46 25.33
CA PHE A 311 -5.93 3.49 26.37
C PHE A 311 -6.65 3.03 27.65
N LEU A 312 -6.31 3.67 28.77
CA LEU A 312 -6.92 3.38 30.08
C LEU A 312 -8.02 4.40 30.41
N GLN A 313 -9.03 3.98 31.16
CA GLN A 313 -10.11 4.85 31.65
C GLN A 313 -9.58 6.10 32.39
N ASN A 314 -8.50 5.96 33.17
CA ASN A 314 -7.89 7.09 33.89
C ASN A 314 -7.47 8.24 32.97
N HIS A 315 -7.13 7.95 31.70
CA HIS A 315 -6.81 8.97 30.71
C HIS A 315 -8.02 9.85 30.36
N VAL A 316 -9.22 9.26 30.35
CA VAL A 316 -10.48 9.97 30.13
C VAL A 316 -10.83 10.82 31.35
N ILE A 317 -10.68 10.23 32.56
CA ILE A 317 -10.93 10.92 33.83
C ILE A 317 -10.01 12.15 33.98
N ALA A 318 -8.74 12.03 33.61
CA ALA A 318 -7.79 13.15 33.64
C ALA A 318 -8.20 14.31 32.71
N LYS A 319 -8.93 14.01 31.63
CA LYS A 319 -9.47 15.00 30.67
C LYS A 319 -10.85 15.52 31.02
N ARG A 320 -11.36 15.26 32.23
CA ARG A 320 -12.69 15.72 32.66
C ARG A 320 -12.84 17.25 32.60
N SER A 321 -11.75 18.01 32.76
CA SER A 321 -11.74 19.47 32.58
C SER A 321 -12.15 19.90 31.18
N ASP A 322 -11.96 19.04 30.19
CA ASP A 322 -12.27 19.34 28.79
C ASP A 322 -13.77 19.17 28.51
N CYS A 323 -14.54 18.54 29.42
CA CYS A 323 -15.97 18.23 29.24
C CYS A 323 -16.76 19.46 28.76
N PRO A 324 -17.50 19.36 27.64
CA PRO A 324 -18.28 20.48 27.11
C PRO A 324 -19.40 20.87 28.07
N ILE A 325 -19.77 22.15 28.06
CA ILE A 325 -20.79 22.71 28.96
C ILE A 325 -22.16 22.02 28.79
N ARG A 326 -22.51 21.61 27.56
CA ARG A 326 -23.79 20.97 27.26
C ARG A 326 -23.83 19.46 27.59
N MET A 327 -22.71 18.87 27.96
CA MET A 327 -22.60 17.44 28.25
C MET A 327 -22.48 17.22 29.75
N LYS A 328 -23.18 16.21 30.28
CA LYS A 328 -23.02 15.82 31.69
C LYS A 328 -21.62 15.21 31.90
N PRO A 329 -20.91 15.53 33.00
CA PRO A 329 -19.62 14.93 33.28
C PRO A 329 -19.64 13.39 33.32
N SER A 330 -20.74 12.78 33.76
CA SER A 330 -20.90 11.32 33.74
C SER A 330 -20.94 10.78 32.30
N GLN A 331 -21.70 11.41 31.41
CA GLN A 331 -21.79 11.05 29.99
C GLN A 331 -20.43 11.19 29.29
N PHE A 332 -19.67 12.24 29.59
CA PHE A 332 -18.32 12.44 29.06
C PHE A 332 -17.38 11.27 29.43
N ILE A 333 -17.41 10.87 30.70
CA ILE A 333 -16.57 9.78 31.21
C ILE A 333 -17.01 8.45 30.64
N GLU A 334 -18.31 8.19 30.61
CA GLU A 334 -18.87 6.93 30.11
C GLU A 334 -18.59 6.76 28.61
N PHE A 335 -18.91 7.77 27.80
CA PHE A 335 -18.60 7.76 26.36
C PHE A 335 -17.10 7.58 26.13
N GLY A 336 -16.29 8.36 26.85
CA GLY A 336 -14.85 8.35 26.64
C GLY A 336 -14.20 7.04 27.07
N SER A 337 -14.77 6.35 28.06
CA SER A 337 -14.22 5.11 28.61
C SER A 337 -14.80 3.86 27.95
N PHE A 338 -15.86 3.99 27.16
CA PHE A 338 -16.58 2.85 26.56
C PHE A 338 -15.67 1.86 25.82
N ARG A 339 -14.59 2.36 25.20
CA ARG A 339 -13.63 1.55 24.43
C ARG A 339 -12.26 1.40 25.07
N SER A 340 -12.11 1.73 26.35
CA SER A 340 -10.83 1.56 27.06
C SER A 340 -10.55 0.07 27.28
N GLY A 341 -9.71 -0.52 26.42
CA GLY A 341 -9.46 -1.96 26.37
C GLY A 341 -10.44 -2.71 25.46
N HIS A 342 -9.90 -3.43 24.47
CA HIS A 342 -10.71 -4.09 23.44
C HIS A 342 -11.64 -5.18 23.98
N ARG A 343 -11.24 -5.87 25.05
CA ARG A 343 -12.02 -6.95 25.70
C ARG A 343 -13.18 -6.45 26.58
N LEU A 344 -13.20 -5.15 26.91
CA LEU A 344 -14.20 -4.58 27.82
C LEU A 344 -15.42 -3.98 27.10
N GLN A 345 -15.37 -3.83 25.78
CA GLN A 345 -16.40 -3.14 25.00
C GLN A 345 -17.81 -3.74 25.20
N TRP A 346 -17.93 -5.07 25.25
CA TRP A 346 -19.22 -5.74 25.48
C TRP A 346 -19.73 -5.58 26.91
N TRP A 347 -18.84 -5.63 27.89
CA TRP A 347 -19.19 -5.36 29.30
C TRP A 347 -19.67 -3.93 29.48
N ASN A 348 -18.98 -2.97 28.86
CA ASN A 348 -19.38 -1.56 28.87
C ASN A 348 -20.73 -1.35 28.16
N LEU A 349 -21.01 -2.07 27.08
CA LEU A 349 -22.32 -2.05 26.42
C LEU A 349 -23.43 -2.56 27.36
N LEU A 350 -23.20 -3.68 28.03
CA LEU A 350 -24.16 -4.25 28.99
C LEU A 350 -24.43 -3.28 30.16
N ALA A 351 -23.36 -2.74 30.75
CA ALA A 351 -23.46 -1.76 31.84
C ALA A 351 -24.21 -0.49 31.39
N MET A 352 -23.97 -0.03 30.16
CA MET A 352 -24.67 1.12 29.59
C MET A 352 -26.18 0.87 29.48
N PHE A 353 -26.61 -0.30 29.03
CA PHE A 353 -28.04 -0.64 28.98
C PHE A 353 -28.67 -0.80 30.37
N GLU A 354 -27.92 -1.29 31.36
CA GLU A 354 -28.45 -1.42 32.72
C GLU A 354 -28.61 -0.07 33.41
N MET A 355 -27.66 0.84 33.21
CA MET A 355 -27.63 2.12 33.91
C MET A 355 -28.31 3.26 33.14
N ASP A 356 -28.72 3.02 31.89
CA ASP A 356 -29.15 4.03 30.91
C ASP A 356 -28.16 5.22 30.88
N SER A 357 -26.86 4.90 30.89
CA SER A 357 -25.78 5.87 31.15
C SER A 357 -25.47 6.78 29.96
N LEU A 358 -25.82 6.36 28.74
CA LEU A 358 -25.60 7.11 27.49
C LEU A 358 -26.89 7.20 26.65
N PRO A 359 -27.19 8.40 26.10
CA PRO A 359 -28.37 8.58 25.24
C PRO A 359 -28.12 7.98 23.85
N ILE A 360 -28.59 6.76 23.62
CA ILE A 360 -28.48 6.06 22.31
C ILE A 360 -29.17 6.85 21.19
N SER A 361 -30.16 7.69 21.52
CA SER A 361 -30.81 8.60 20.57
C SER A 361 -29.88 9.68 20.01
N GLU A 362 -28.67 9.85 20.54
CA GLU A 362 -27.66 10.72 19.95
C GLU A 362 -26.81 9.96 18.93
N GLU A 363 -26.62 10.54 17.74
CA GLU A 363 -25.88 9.93 16.64
C GLU A 363 -24.44 9.53 17.04
N SER A 364 -23.75 10.37 17.81
CA SER A 364 -22.37 10.10 18.26
C SER A 364 -22.29 8.87 19.16
N VAL A 365 -23.28 8.65 20.03
CA VAL A 365 -23.38 7.46 20.89
C VAL A 365 -23.68 6.22 20.05
N THR A 366 -24.60 6.33 19.09
CA THR A 366 -24.85 5.23 18.15
C THR A 366 -23.60 4.88 17.35
N ILE A 367 -22.85 5.85 16.82
CA ILE A 367 -21.57 5.63 16.14
C ILE A 367 -20.58 4.89 17.03
N LEU A 368 -20.43 5.30 18.30
CA LEU A 368 -19.58 4.65 19.29
C LEU A 368 -19.94 3.16 19.44
N ILE A 369 -21.23 2.86 19.64
CA ILE A 369 -21.75 1.49 19.81
C ILE A 369 -21.47 0.68 18.55
N LEU A 370 -21.93 1.15 17.38
CA LEU A 370 -21.84 0.42 16.11
C LEU A 370 -20.38 0.15 15.73
N HIS A 371 -19.50 1.14 15.93
CA HIS A 371 -18.09 0.95 15.65
C HIS A 371 -17.43 -0.05 16.61
N SER A 372 -17.80 -0.03 17.90
CA SER A 372 -17.26 -0.97 18.89
C SER A 372 -17.62 -2.42 18.60
N ILE A 373 -18.84 -2.67 18.11
CA ILE A 373 -19.32 -4.03 17.82
C ILE A 373 -18.88 -4.54 16.44
N TRP A 374 -18.56 -3.67 15.48
CA TRP A 374 -18.16 -4.08 14.13
C TRP A 374 -16.66 -4.02 13.86
N GLN A 375 -15.88 -3.21 14.58
CA GLN A 375 -14.42 -3.25 14.41
C GLN A 375 -13.88 -4.61 14.86
N TYR A 376 -13.05 -5.24 14.04
CA TYR A 376 -12.54 -6.59 14.29
C TYR A 376 -11.70 -6.64 15.57
N GLY A 377 -10.77 -5.71 15.76
CA GLY A 377 -9.94 -5.63 16.95
C GLY A 377 -8.78 -6.64 16.99
N PRO A 378 -7.99 -6.63 18.08
CA PRO A 378 -6.80 -7.47 18.24
C PRO A 378 -7.12 -8.97 18.26
N GLN A 379 -6.18 -9.75 17.75
CA GLN A 379 -6.22 -11.22 17.79
C GLN A 379 -4.83 -11.79 18.02
N THR A 380 -4.64 -12.50 19.14
CA THR A 380 -3.44 -13.27 19.43
C THR A 380 -3.43 -14.54 18.60
N MET A 381 -2.33 -14.78 17.86
CA MET A 381 -2.11 -16.07 17.22
C MET A 381 -1.43 -17.02 18.20
N ASN A 382 -2.20 -17.89 18.84
CA ASN A 382 -1.63 -19.02 19.55
C ASN A 382 -1.40 -20.16 18.55
N ILE A 383 -0.19 -20.22 18.00
CA ILE A 383 0.25 -21.26 17.04
C ILE A 383 0.17 -22.68 17.66
N SER A 384 0.15 -22.77 18.99
CA SER A 384 0.14 -24.01 19.77
C SER A 384 -1.25 -24.54 20.14
N SER A 385 -2.33 -23.77 19.95
CA SER A 385 -3.69 -24.24 20.22
C SER A 385 -4.40 -24.50 18.90
N SER A 386 -4.90 -25.73 18.71
CA SER A 386 -5.75 -26.16 17.60
C SER A 386 -7.11 -25.45 17.53
N ASP A 387 -7.29 -24.38 18.29
CA ASP A 387 -8.54 -23.64 18.37
C ASP A 387 -8.55 -22.60 17.25
N ASN A 388 -9.10 -23.01 16.09
CA ASN A 388 -9.28 -22.19 14.91
C ASN A 388 -10.39 -21.15 15.12
N SER A 389 -10.24 -20.29 16.12
CA SER A 389 -11.20 -19.23 16.41
C SER A 389 -10.95 -18.03 15.51
N TRP A 390 -11.79 -17.88 14.48
CA TRP A 390 -11.88 -16.67 13.66
C TRP A 390 -12.44 -15.46 14.43
N CYS A 391 -12.96 -15.70 15.64
CA CYS A 391 -13.43 -14.65 16.55
C CYS A 391 -12.22 -13.96 17.20
N SER A 392 -12.19 -12.63 17.11
CA SER A 392 -11.15 -11.83 17.76
C SER A 392 -11.42 -11.68 19.25
N GLU A 393 -10.39 -11.27 19.99
CA GLU A 393 -10.47 -11.06 21.45
C GLU A 393 -11.49 -9.99 21.85
N ALA A 394 -11.77 -9.04 20.95
CA ALA A 394 -12.77 -8.00 21.17
C ALA A 394 -14.20 -8.56 21.21
N HIS A 395 -14.42 -9.78 20.73
CA HIS A 395 -15.73 -10.39 20.58
C HIS A 395 -15.87 -11.73 21.33
N GLU A 396 -14.83 -12.23 21.99
CA GLU A 396 -14.85 -13.48 22.76
C GLU A 396 -15.99 -13.56 23.77
N GLN A 397 -16.38 -12.42 24.37
CA GLN A 397 -17.46 -12.37 25.35
C GLN A 397 -18.81 -12.85 24.79
N LEU A 398 -19.02 -12.79 23.47
CA LEU A 398 -20.23 -13.30 22.82
C LEU A 398 -20.28 -14.83 22.68
N LEU A 399 -19.22 -15.52 23.10
CA LEU A 399 -19.16 -16.98 23.16
C LEU A 399 -19.63 -17.52 24.54
N ASP A 400 -19.89 -16.64 25.51
CA ASP A 400 -20.38 -17.01 26.84
C ASP A 400 -21.91 -16.93 26.91
N ASP A 401 -22.57 -18.08 27.08
CA ASP A 401 -24.04 -18.19 27.08
C ASP A 401 -24.70 -17.36 28.18
N HIS A 402 -24.07 -17.24 29.36
CA HIS A 402 -24.62 -16.48 30.47
C HIS A 402 -24.65 -14.98 30.17
N PHE A 403 -23.54 -14.44 29.64
CA PHE A 403 -23.47 -13.06 29.18
C PHE A 403 -24.50 -12.76 28.08
N ILE A 404 -24.69 -13.68 27.14
CA ILE A 404 -25.69 -13.54 26.08
C ILE A 404 -27.11 -13.43 26.66
N ASP A 405 -27.48 -14.28 27.62
CA ASP A 405 -28.80 -14.23 28.28
C ASP A 405 -29.01 -12.90 29.03
N GLU A 406 -28.00 -12.41 29.75
CA GLU A 406 -28.06 -11.11 30.44
C GLU A 406 -28.23 -9.96 29.44
N LEU A 407 -27.45 -9.94 28.35
CA LEU A 407 -27.56 -8.89 27.35
C LEU A 407 -28.92 -8.91 26.63
N ILE A 408 -29.45 -10.09 26.27
CA ILE A 408 -30.80 -10.21 25.71
C ILE A 408 -31.83 -9.57 26.64
N THR A 409 -31.75 -9.86 27.95
CA THR A 409 -32.70 -9.34 28.94
C THR A 409 -32.69 -7.80 28.98
N ARG A 410 -31.51 -7.16 28.93
CA ARG A 410 -31.41 -5.69 28.94
C ARG A 410 -31.86 -5.07 27.62
N LEU A 411 -31.55 -5.69 26.49
CA LEU A 411 -32.01 -5.23 25.17
C LEU A 411 -33.53 -5.34 25.05
N ASP A 412 -34.12 -6.45 25.52
CA ASP A 412 -35.56 -6.70 25.45
C ASP A 412 -36.35 -5.68 26.28
N ARG A 413 -35.89 -5.41 27.52
CA ARG A 413 -36.44 -4.34 28.37
C ARG A 413 -36.37 -2.98 27.68
N ARG A 414 -35.22 -2.64 27.08
CA ARG A 414 -35.07 -1.35 26.40
C ARG A 414 -35.95 -1.22 25.15
N LEU A 415 -36.27 -2.33 24.49
CA LEU A 415 -37.26 -2.34 23.40
C LEU A 415 -38.68 -2.08 23.90
N ASP A 416 -39.06 -2.64 25.05
CA ASP A 416 -40.37 -2.37 25.65
C ASP A 416 -40.53 -0.89 26.00
N ASP A 417 -39.49 -0.28 26.55
CA ASP A 417 -39.49 1.15 26.91
C ASP A 417 -39.63 2.06 25.68
N CYS A 418 -39.08 1.66 24.54
CA CYS A 418 -39.10 2.49 23.33
C CYS A 418 -40.32 2.24 22.43
N GLU A 419 -41.03 1.11 22.57
CA GLU A 419 -42.09 0.66 21.64
C GLU A 419 -43.14 1.74 21.32
N LEU A 420 -43.52 2.55 22.31
CA LEU A 420 -44.55 3.60 22.14
C LEU A 420 -44.00 4.94 21.62
N ASN A 421 -42.68 5.11 21.54
CA ASN A 421 -42.06 6.37 21.15
C ASN A 421 -41.21 6.19 19.88
N TRP A 422 -41.87 6.43 18.74
CA TRP A 422 -41.28 6.34 17.41
C TRP A 422 -40.10 7.29 17.16
N GLN A 423 -39.88 8.31 18.00
CA GLN A 423 -38.72 9.21 17.92
C GLN A 423 -37.41 8.53 18.37
N HIS A 424 -37.48 7.31 18.93
CA HIS A 424 -36.32 6.48 19.28
C HIS A 424 -35.86 5.57 18.14
N GLU A 425 -35.92 6.02 16.89
CA GLU A 425 -35.46 5.29 15.69
C GLU A 425 -34.01 4.78 15.81
N LEU A 426 -33.10 5.60 16.33
CA LEU A 426 -31.70 5.21 16.54
C LEU A 426 -31.54 4.13 17.61
N VAL A 427 -32.41 4.11 18.63
CA VAL A 427 -32.41 3.08 19.66
C VAL A 427 -32.81 1.74 19.05
N LEU A 428 -33.91 1.70 18.30
CA LEU A 428 -34.35 0.50 17.61
C LEU A 428 -33.29 -0.01 16.61
N ALA A 429 -32.69 0.89 15.84
CA ALA A 429 -31.63 0.55 14.90
C ALA A 429 -30.38 -0.02 15.61
N ALA A 430 -29.91 0.62 16.69
CA ALA A 430 -28.77 0.17 17.46
C ALA A 430 -29.01 -1.22 18.06
N ILE A 431 -30.16 -1.43 18.72
CA ILE A 431 -30.53 -2.73 19.30
C ILE A 431 -30.61 -3.80 18.22
N THR A 432 -31.27 -3.50 17.09
CA THR A 432 -31.35 -4.44 15.96
C THR A 432 -29.96 -4.86 15.49
N ILE A 433 -29.04 -3.91 15.31
CA ILE A 433 -27.68 -4.21 14.85
C ILE A 433 -26.90 -5.01 15.90
N ILE A 434 -27.04 -4.69 17.19
CA ILE A 434 -26.44 -5.45 18.28
C ILE A 434 -26.95 -6.90 18.25
N THR A 435 -28.27 -7.11 18.16
CA THR A 435 -28.87 -8.45 18.10
C THR A 435 -28.38 -9.23 16.88
N MET A 436 -28.31 -8.59 15.70
CA MET A 436 -27.77 -9.22 14.49
C MET A 436 -26.28 -9.55 14.62
N ARG A 437 -25.50 -8.72 15.32
CA ARG A 437 -24.09 -8.99 15.61
C ARG A 437 -23.93 -10.18 16.55
N MET A 438 -24.77 -10.27 17.59
CA MET A 438 -24.82 -11.43 18.47
C MET A 438 -25.14 -12.69 17.66
N LEU A 439 -26.17 -12.70 16.81
CA LEU A 439 -26.48 -13.83 15.92
C LEU A 439 -25.33 -14.22 14.97
N THR A 440 -24.53 -13.25 14.54
CA THR A 440 -23.40 -13.49 13.63
C THR A 440 -22.25 -14.26 14.32
N ILE A 441 -22.05 -14.04 15.61
CA ILE A 441 -20.91 -14.57 16.38
C ILE A 441 -21.31 -15.76 17.25
N CYS A 442 -22.50 -15.70 17.81
CA CYS A 442 -22.96 -16.64 18.82
C CYS A 442 -23.05 -18.06 18.24
N ASN A 443 -22.35 -18.99 18.90
CA ASN A 443 -22.37 -20.42 18.58
C ASN A 443 -23.25 -21.21 19.56
N SER A 444 -24.13 -20.51 20.30
CA SER A 444 -24.79 -21.04 21.48
C SER A 444 -26.12 -21.74 21.20
N THR A 445 -26.65 -22.31 22.29
CA THR A 445 -28.03 -22.79 22.43
C THR A 445 -29.10 -21.67 22.40
N LYS A 446 -28.70 -20.39 22.32
CA LYS A 446 -29.59 -19.22 22.48
C LYS A 446 -29.96 -18.54 21.16
N GLN A 447 -29.67 -19.17 20.02
CA GLN A 447 -30.01 -18.63 18.70
C GLN A 447 -31.51 -18.34 18.57
N ASP A 448 -32.38 -19.19 19.10
CA ASP A 448 -33.83 -18.98 19.06
C ASP A 448 -34.25 -17.71 19.81
N LYS A 449 -33.74 -17.49 21.03
CA LYS A 449 -34.02 -16.27 21.79
C LYS A 449 -33.53 -15.00 21.08
N LEU A 450 -32.36 -15.07 20.45
CA LEU A 450 -31.83 -13.95 19.66
C LEU A 450 -32.66 -13.70 18.39
N ALA A 451 -33.16 -14.77 17.75
CA ALA A 451 -34.07 -14.66 16.62
C ALA A 451 -35.40 -14.04 17.04
N ASP A 452 -35.95 -14.44 18.19
CA ASP A 452 -37.17 -13.85 18.76
C ASP A 452 -36.98 -12.34 19.05
N LEU A 453 -35.84 -11.95 19.61
CA LEU A 453 -35.49 -10.54 19.84
C LEU A 453 -35.40 -9.77 18.51
N ALA A 454 -34.78 -10.35 17.48
CA ALA A 454 -34.71 -9.73 16.15
C ALA A 454 -36.09 -9.59 15.51
N LEU A 455 -36.97 -10.59 15.68
CA LEU A 455 -38.36 -10.53 15.24
C LEU A 455 -39.14 -9.45 16.01
N LYS A 456 -38.89 -9.28 17.31
CA LYS A 456 -39.48 -8.19 18.11
C LYS A 456 -39.07 -6.82 17.55
N CYS A 457 -37.78 -6.60 17.28
CA CYS A 457 -37.30 -5.37 16.64
C CYS A 457 -38.02 -5.10 15.32
N ARG A 458 -38.16 -6.12 14.47
CA ARG A 458 -38.86 -6.01 13.19
C ARG A 458 -40.33 -5.61 13.39
N ARG A 459 -41.05 -6.25 14.31
CA ARG A 459 -42.46 -5.94 14.61
C ARG A 459 -42.63 -4.49 15.07
N ILE A 460 -41.75 -4.00 15.95
CA ILE A 460 -41.79 -2.60 16.43
C ILE A 460 -41.56 -1.64 15.25
N GLY A 461 -40.55 -1.91 14.41
CA GLY A 461 -40.29 -1.09 13.23
C GLY A 461 -41.46 -1.06 12.24
N GLU A 462 -42.09 -2.21 11.97
CA GLU A 462 -43.29 -2.29 11.12
C GLU A 462 -44.45 -1.49 11.70
N LYS A 463 -44.69 -1.57 13.02
CA LYS A 463 -45.71 -0.75 13.71
C LYS A 463 -45.43 0.75 13.55
N TRP A 464 -44.18 1.19 13.72
CA TRP A 464 -43.83 2.60 13.56
C TRP A 464 -43.99 3.09 12.13
N ILE A 465 -43.63 2.28 11.14
CA ILE A 465 -43.82 2.62 9.72
C ILE A 465 -45.31 2.84 9.42
N ILE A 466 -46.20 1.98 9.93
CA ILE A 466 -47.66 2.13 9.78
C ILE A 466 -48.12 3.43 10.43
N LEU A 467 -47.77 3.65 11.71
CA LEU A 467 -48.15 4.85 12.46
C LEU A 467 -47.72 6.15 11.77
N ILE A 468 -46.48 6.20 11.30
CA ILE A 468 -45.94 7.38 10.58
C ILE A 468 -46.68 7.58 9.25
N SER A 469 -46.97 6.49 8.52
CA SER A 469 -47.67 6.57 7.25
C SER A 469 -49.10 7.09 7.41
N GLU A 470 -49.84 6.63 8.42
CA GLU A 470 -51.19 7.11 8.76
C GLU A 470 -51.18 8.60 9.14
N ASN A 471 -50.20 9.03 9.95
CA ASN A 471 -50.04 10.43 10.33
C ASN A 471 -49.75 11.34 9.11
N ILE A 472 -48.88 10.92 8.19
CA ILE A 472 -48.59 11.67 6.96
C ILE A 472 -49.83 11.78 6.08
N GLN A 473 -50.59 10.70 5.91
CA GLN A 473 -51.83 10.71 5.12
C GLN A 473 -52.91 11.63 5.72
N THR A 474 -53.01 11.66 7.05
CA THR A 474 -53.95 12.52 7.78
C THR A 474 -53.59 14.01 7.65
N ILE A 475 -52.29 14.34 7.70
CA ILE A 475 -51.82 15.71 7.49
C ILE A 475 -52.12 16.16 6.06
N LEU A 476 -51.85 15.32 5.06
CA LEU A 476 -52.14 15.63 3.67
C LEU A 476 -53.64 15.85 3.43
N SER A 477 -54.52 14.99 3.95
CA SER A 477 -55.97 15.16 3.80
C SER A 477 -56.52 16.40 4.52
N SER A 478 -55.88 16.83 5.62
CA SER A 478 -56.22 18.08 6.32
C SER A 478 -55.70 19.36 5.65
N ALA A 479 -54.69 19.26 4.79
CA ALA A 479 -54.11 20.41 4.07
C ALA A 479 -54.79 20.70 2.72
N PHE A 480 -55.63 19.77 2.23
CA PHE A 480 -56.42 19.92 0.99
C PHE A 480 -57.91 20.22 1.25
N ASN A 481 -58.31 20.36 2.51
CA ASN A 481 -59.60 20.92 2.94
C ASN A 481 -59.36 22.30 3.55
#